data_AF-A0A084T7K2-F1
#
_entry.id   AF-A0A084T7K2-F1
#
_cell.length_a   1.000
_cell.length_b   1.000
_cell.length_c   1.000
_cell.angle_alpha   90.00
_cell.angle_beta   90.00
_cell.angle_gamma   90.00
#
_symmetry.space_group_name_H-M   'P 1'
#
loop_
_entity.id
_entity.type
_entity.pdbx_description
1 polymer ?
#
loop_
_entity_poly.entity_id
_entity_poly.type
_entity_poly.pdbx_seq_one_letter_code
_entity_poly.pdbx_strand_id
1 'polypeptide(L)'
;MEVIGFANQKGGVGKTTTLVNVAAEIARKRRVLVIDLDPQGNCSKTLTGQREFDFDVTVAALFDKPKMVSINDLIQPAMVDGKVIDNLDIVPADFQLSRVIETSLTKINRERILEKQLVKLVDNYDYVLLDTPPNLSLTTLNAIQASRRILIPVDSGAFSLDGISPLLEAIEEVKDDEANYLILRNEVDVRNTVINEFIDEELETDQDKVLPMVIRRSEHVGQANAVSMPVRFYKPSSLINNDYKKLAKHLINNV
;
A
#
# COMPACT_ATOMS: atom_id res chain seq x y z
N MET A 1 -7.97 -9.04 -12.57
CA MET A 1 -7.08 -8.63 -11.48
C MET A 1 -6.92 -7.12 -11.51
N GLU A 2 -7.16 -6.44 -10.40
CA GLU A 2 -6.97 -4.99 -10.21
C GLU A 2 -5.70 -4.75 -9.38
N VAL A 3 -4.81 -3.83 -9.81
CA VAL A 3 -3.56 -3.52 -9.08
C VAL A 3 -3.64 -2.10 -8.52
N ILE A 4 -3.52 -1.97 -7.19
CA ILE A 4 -3.63 -0.69 -6.49
C ILE A 4 -2.35 -0.43 -5.68
N GLY A 5 -1.65 0.66 -6.01
CA GLY A 5 -0.48 1.12 -5.27
C GLY A 5 -0.85 2.05 -4.13
N PHE A 6 -0.17 1.95 -3.00
CA PHE A 6 -0.33 2.85 -1.86
C PHE A 6 0.95 3.66 -1.71
N ALA A 7 0.93 4.92 -2.17
CA ALA A 7 2.14 5.71 -2.33
C ALA A 7 2.01 7.12 -1.74
N ASN A 8 3.10 7.58 -1.13
CA ASN A 8 3.31 8.91 -0.59
C ASN A 8 4.77 9.01 -0.14
N GLN A 9 5.47 10.06 -0.53
CA GLN A 9 6.87 10.28 -0.15
C GLN A 9 7.03 10.58 1.34
N LYS A 10 6.01 11.13 1.98
CA LYS A 10 6.06 11.37 3.42
C LYS A 10 5.93 10.07 4.21
N GLY A 11 6.81 9.88 5.18
CA GLY A 11 6.70 8.83 6.20
C GLY A 11 5.54 9.09 7.16
N GLY A 12 4.90 8.03 7.65
CA GLY A 12 3.88 8.14 8.71
C GLY A 12 2.47 8.51 8.28
N VAL A 13 2.21 8.85 7.00
CA VAL A 13 0.86 9.23 6.52
C VAL A 13 -0.17 8.10 6.49
N GLY A 14 0.22 6.88 6.84
CA GLY A 14 -0.67 5.72 6.92
C GLY A 14 -0.78 4.86 5.66
N LYS A 15 0.24 4.80 4.80
CA LYS A 15 0.33 3.89 3.62
C LYS A 15 0.10 2.42 4.01
N THR A 16 1.06 1.83 4.71
CA THR A 16 1.02 0.46 5.23
C THR A 16 -0.24 0.23 6.06
N THR A 17 -0.54 1.14 7.00
CA THR A 17 -1.70 1.04 7.89
C THR A 17 -3.01 0.94 7.10
N THR A 18 -3.20 1.78 6.10
CA THR A 18 -4.42 1.75 5.27
C THR A 18 -4.45 0.48 4.43
N LEU A 19 -3.32 0.13 3.81
CA LEU A 19 -3.20 -1.05 2.97
C LEU A 19 -3.59 -2.33 3.71
N VAL A 20 -2.99 -2.61 4.88
CA VAL A 20 -3.24 -3.88 5.60
C VAL A 20 -4.69 -3.99 6.09
N ASN A 21 -5.30 -2.87 6.48
CA ASN A 21 -6.70 -2.86 6.92
C ASN A 21 -7.68 -3.00 5.75
N VAL A 22 -7.41 -2.33 4.63
CA VAL A 22 -8.20 -2.48 3.40
C VAL A 22 -8.06 -3.90 2.84
N ALA A 23 -6.85 -4.45 2.79
CA ALA A 23 -6.57 -5.82 2.37
C ALA A 23 -7.43 -6.83 3.14
N ALA A 24 -7.43 -6.72 4.47
CA ALA A 24 -8.22 -7.60 5.33
C ALA A 24 -9.74 -7.47 5.06
N GLU A 25 -10.25 -6.28 4.74
CA GLU A 25 -11.66 -6.07 4.40
C GLU A 25 -12.03 -6.58 3.00
N ILE A 26 -11.17 -6.39 1.99
CA ILE A 26 -11.36 -6.91 0.64
C ILE A 26 -11.34 -8.45 0.65
N ALA A 27 -10.40 -9.04 1.40
CA ALA A 27 -10.20 -10.49 1.53
C ALA A 27 -11.43 -11.26 2.08
N ARG A 28 -12.42 -10.55 2.67
CA ARG A 28 -13.68 -11.18 3.08
C ARG A 28 -14.46 -11.81 1.93
N LYS A 29 -14.23 -11.36 0.69
CA LYS A 29 -15.02 -11.77 -0.49
C LYS A 29 -14.20 -11.95 -1.76
N ARG A 30 -12.91 -11.62 -1.75
CA ARG A 30 -12.06 -11.54 -2.93
C ARG A 30 -10.68 -12.12 -2.61
N ARG A 31 -10.01 -12.66 -3.61
CA ARG A 31 -8.62 -13.12 -3.50
C ARG A 31 -7.69 -11.92 -3.60
N VAL A 32 -6.92 -11.65 -2.55
CA VAL A 32 -6.06 -10.49 -2.42
C VAL A 32 -4.61 -10.94 -2.24
N LEU A 33 -3.72 -10.37 -3.04
CA LEU A 33 -2.29 -10.44 -2.80
C LEU A 33 -1.80 -9.07 -2.32
N VAL A 34 -1.04 -9.04 -1.24
CA VAL A 34 -0.27 -7.87 -0.83
C VAL A 34 1.18 -8.07 -1.24
N ILE A 35 1.82 -7.04 -1.78
CA ILE A 35 3.25 -7.05 -2.05
C ILE A 35 3.86 -5.90 -1.27
N ASP A 36 4.66 -6.24 -0.27
CA ASP A 36 5.45 -5.26 0.47
C ASP A 36 6.66 -4.87 -0.38
N LEU A 37 6.82 -3.58 -0.64
CA LEU A 37 7.92 -3.04 -1.43
C LEU A 37 8.79 -2.07 -0.61
N ASP A 38 8.51 -1.94 0.68
CA ASP A 38 9.30 -1.13 1.62
C ASP A 38 10.35 -2.03 2.31
N PRO A 39 11.66 -1.73 2.18
CA PRO A 39 12.71 -2.46 2.92
C PRO A 39 12.53 -2.44 4.45
N GLN A 40 11.72 -1.54 5.01
CA GLN A 40 11.34 -1.55 6.43
C GLN A 40 10.37 -2.68 6.81
N GLY A 41 9.72 -3.29 5.82
CA GLY A 41 8.89 -4.49 5.94
C GLY A 41 7.79 -4.44 7.00
N ASN A 42 7.22 -3.25 7.25
CA ASN A 42 6.16 -3.08 8.26
C ASN A 42 4.87 -3.80 7.85
N CYS A 43 4.56 -3.82 6.56
CA CYS A 43 3.44 -4.59 6.02
C CYS A 43 3.68 -6.09 6.24
N SER A 44 4.89 -6.55 5.93
CA SER A 44 5.32 -7.94 6.13
C SER A 44 5.13 -8.38 7.58
N LYS A 45 5.67 -7.65 8.55
CA LYS A 45 5.46 -7.94 9.98
C LYS A 45 3.98 -8.04 10.36
N THR A 46 3.17 -7.14 9.80
CA THR A 46 1.74 -7.04 10.13
C THR A 46 0.93 -8.21 9.55
N LEU A 47 1.32 -8.71 8.39
CA LEU A 47 0.56 -9.72 7.66
C LEU A 47 1.19 -11.11 7.68
N THR A 48 2.38 -11.31 8.24
CA THR A 48 2.95 -12.66 8.44
C THR A 48 2.88 -13.12 9.90
N GLY A 49 2.57 -12.20 10.83
CA GLY A 49 2.60 -12.48 12.27
C GLY A 49 4.02 -12.75 12.80
N GLN A 50 5.05 -12.66 11.96
CA GLN A 50 6.44 -12.81 12.33
C GLN A 50 7.00 -11.47 12.80
N ARG A 51 7.58 -11.45 14.00
CA ARG A 51 8.24 -10.25 14.55
C ARG A 51 9.69 -10.12 14.09
N GLU A 52 10.32 -11.23 13.76
CA GLU A 52 11.66 -11.30 13.22
C GLU A 52 11.58 -11.46 11.70
N PHE A 53 12.47 -10.77 10.98
CA PHE A 53 12.58 -10.86 9.52
C PHE A 53 13.30 -12.15 9.12
N ASP A 54 12.73 -13.30 9.47
CA ASP A 54 13.24 -14.61 9.06
C ASP A 54 12.40 -15.13 7.90
N PHE A 55 12.52 -14.45 6.76
CA PHE A 55 11.88 -14.85 5.52
C PHE A 55 12.89 -15.60 4.66
N ASP A 56 12.60 -16.86 4.34
CA ASP A 56 13.45 -17.67 3.44
C ASP A 56 13.63 -17.00 2.07
N VAL A 57 12.57 -16.37 1.56
CA VAL A 57 12.58 -15.64 0.30
C VAL A 57 11.66 -14.41 0.38
N THR A 58 12.16 -13.26 -0.08
CA THR A 58 11.41 -11.98 -0.11
C THR A 58 11.34 -11.42 -1.52
N VAL A 59 10.59 -10.32 -1.67
CA VAL A 59 10.55 -9.55 -2.92
C VAL A 59 11.95 -9.11 -3.38
N ALA A 60 12.95 -9.02 -2.49
CA ALA A 60 14.33 -8.71 -2.85
C ALA A 60 14.88 -9.69 -3.91
N ALA A 61 14.55 -10.98 -3.80
CA ALA A 61 14.98 -11.99 -4.77
C ALA A 61 14.43 -11.71 -6.18
N LEU A 62 13.19 -11.20 -6.26
CA LEU A 62 12.56 -10.80 -7.53
C LEU A 62 13.32 -9.67 -8.21
N PHE A 63 13.69 -8.64 -7.46
CA PHE A 63 14.43 -7.49 -7.97
C PHE A 63 15.89 -7.83 -8.27
N ASP A 64 16.49 -8.77 -7.54
CA ASP A 64 17.87 -9.21 -7.78
C ASP A 64 17.97 -10.02 -9.08
N LYS A 65 17.15 -11.07 -9.21
CA LYS A 65 17.20 -12.02 -10.33
C LYS A 65 15.85 -12.16 -11.04
N PRO A 66 15.31 -11.10 -11.66
CA PRO A 66 13.94 -11.07 -12.20
C PRO A 66 13.68 -12.05 -13.34
N LYS A 67 14.74 -12.60 -13.97
CA LYS A 67 14.63 -13.64 -15.02
C LYS A 67 14.62 -15.06 -14.47
N MET A 68 15.09 -15.28 -13.24
CA MET A 68 15.23 -16.60 -12.63
C MET A 68 14.20 -16.83 -11.53
N VAL A 69 13.77 -15.76 -10.85
CA VAL A 69 12.80 -15.81 -9.76
C VAL A 69 11.41 -15.49 -10.30
N SER A 70 10.45 -16.36 -9.99
CA SER A 70 9.04 -16.13 -10.24
C SER A 70 8.40 -15.53 -9.01
N ILE A 71 7.49 -14.56 -9.17
CA ILE A 71 6.74 -14.04 -8.04
C ILE A 71 5.92 -15.11 -7.31
N ASN A 72 5.47 -16.16 -8.02
CA ASN A 72 4.73 -17.28 -7.41
C ASN A 72 5.53 -18.00 -6.32
N ASP A 73 6.87 -18.02 -6.42
CA ASP A 73 7.73 -18.69 -5.45
C ASP A 73 7.92 -17.86 -4.16
N LEU A 74 7.41 -16.63 -4.14
CA LEU A 74 7.57 -15.65 -3.05
C LEU A 74 6.28 -15.45 -2.26
N ILE A 75 5.18 -16.04 -2.72
CA ILE A 75 3.86 -15.87 -2.12
C ILE A 75 3.74 -16.80 -0.92
N GLN A 76 3.29 -16.24 0.20
CA GLN A 76 2.94 -16.98 1.41
C GLN A 76 1.60 -16.50 1.98
N PRO A 77 0.87 -17.35 2.71
CA PRO A 77 -0.41 -16.94 3.31
C PRO A 77 -0.21 -15.82 4.33
N ALA A 78 -1.11 -14.85 4.33
CA ALA A 78 -1.14 -13.86 5.41
C ALA A 78 -1.66 -14.49 6.70
N MET A 79 -1.09 -14.09 7.84
CA MET A 79 -1.36 -14.66 9.15
C MET A 79 -1.61 -13.59 10.21
N VAL A 80 -2.47 -13.95 11.16
CA VAL A 80 -2.75 -13.19 12.38
C VAL A 80 -2.89 -14.18 13.54
N ASP A 81 -2.20 -13.96 14.65
CA ASP A 81 -2.22 -14.84 15.82
C ASP A 81 -2.04 -16.34 15.48
N GLY A 82 -1.12 -16.65 14.56
CA GLY A 82 -0.83 -18.00 14.11
C GLY A 82 -1.92 -18.64 13.22
N LYS A 83 -2.89 -17.86 12.76
CA LYS A 83 -3.97 -18.33 11.87
C LYS A 83 -3.89 -17.63 10.53
N VAL A 84 -4.13 -18.41 9.46
CA VAL A 84 -4.25 -17.88 8.10
C VAL A 84 -5.46 -16.96 7.99
N ILE A 85 -5.29 -15.84 7.29
CA ILE A 85 -6.37 -14.95 6.88
C ILE A 85 -6.89 -15.44 5.52
N ASP A 86 -8.12 -15.95 5.48
CA ASP A 86 -8.72 -16.46 4.25
C ASP A 86 -8.67 -15.43 3.10
N ASN A 87 -8.31 -15.90 1.91
CA ASN A 87 -8.18 -15.13 0.67
C ASN A 87 -7.17 -13.98 0.71
N LEU A 88 -6.25 -13.96 1.68
CA LEU A 88 -5.20 -12.96 1.76
C LEU A 88 -3.82 -13.63 1.78
N ASP A 89 -3.03 -13.33 0.76
CA ASP A 89 -1.63 -13.73 0.68
C ASP A 89 -0.72 -12.49 0.69
N ILE A 90 0.57 -12.72 0.94
CA ILE A 90 1.59 -11.69 0.94
C ILE A 90 2.88 -12.16 0.25
N VAL A 91 3.52 -11.26 -0.50
CA VAL A 91 4.94 -11.32 -0.82
C VAL A 91 5.68 -10.38 0.14
N PRO A 92 6.50 -10.89 1.06
CA PRO A 92 7.15 -10.07 2.08
C PRO A 92 8.34 -9.29 1.54
N ALA A 93 8.75 -8.27 2.28
CA ALA A 93 9.98 -7.52 2.12
C ALA A 93 10.80 -7.55 3.41
N ASP A 94 12.11 -7.37 3.24
CA ASP A 94 13.08 -7.25 4.30
C ASP A 94 14.18 -6.24 3.91
N PHE A 95 15.12 -6.03 4.82
CA PHE A 95 16.21 -5.08 4.62
C PHE A 95 17.07 -5.40 3.38
N GLN A 96 17.16 -6.65 2.93
CA GLN A 96 17.94 -7.00 1.73
C GLN A 96 17.45 -6.27 0.48
N LEU A 97 16.16 -5.91 0.41
CA LEU A 97 15.60 -5.14 -0.69
C LEU A 97 16.36 -3.82 -0.92
N SER A 98 16.82 -3.15 0.14
CA SER A 98 17.60 -1.91 0.03
C SER A 98 18.90 -2.11 -0.77
N ARG A 99 19.63 -3.19 -0.49
CA ARG A 99 20.89 -3.55 -1.16
C ARG A 99 20.65 -3.92 -2.62
N VAL A 100 19.56 -4.62 -2.90
CA VAL A 100 19.16 -4.98 -4.26
C VAL A 100 18.81 -3.73 -5.07
N ILE A 101 18.12 -2.74 -4.48
CA ILE A 101 17.81 -1.47 -5.15
C ILE A 101 19.08 -0.73 -5.55
N GLU A 102 20.04 -0.58 -4.64
CA GLU A 102 21.32 0.12 -4.88
C GLU A 102 22.14 -0.55 -6.00
N THR A 103 22.21 -1.89 -5.99
CA THR A 103 22.96 -2.65 -7.00
C THR A 103 22.25 -2.76 -8.35
N SER A 104 20.95 -2.45 -8.41
CA SER A 104 20.14 -2.54 -9.62
C SER A 104 20.19 -1.27 -10.49
N LEU A 105 21.06 -0.29 -10.17
CA LEU A 105 21.19 0.99 -10.89
C LEU A 105 21.50 0.86 -12.38
N THR A 106 22.21 -0.19 -12.78
CA THR A 106 22.66 -0.40 -14.16
C THR A 106 21.77 -1.36 -14.97
N LYS A 107 20.71 -1.91 -14.36
CA LYS A 107 19.82 -2.88 -15.02
C LYS A 107 18.84 -2.16 -15.95
N ILE A 108 18.75 -2.64 -17.20
CA ILE A 108 17.80 -2.12 -18.20
C ILE A 108 16.38 -2.59 -17.86
N ASN A 109 15.37 -1.71 -18.02
CA ASN A 109 13.95 -1.98 -17.76
C ASN A 109 13.64 -2.42 -16.31
N ARG A 110 14.44 -1.97 -15.35
CA ARG A 110 14.29 -2.33 -13.93
C ARG A 110 13.00 -1.77 -13.32
N GLU A 111 12.43 -0.74 -13.92
CA GLU A 111 11.18 -0.07 -13.53
C GLU A 111 9.93 -0.91 -13.89
N ARG A 112 10.09 -1.91 -14.77
CA ARG A 112 9.01 -2.79 -15.26
C ARG A 112 9.12 -4.23 -14.75
N ILE A 113 9.89 -4.46 -13.68
CA ILE A 113 10.07 -5.81 -13.11
C ILE A 113 8.73 -6.32 -12.58
N LEU A 114 8.04 -5.51 -11.78
CA LEU A 114 6.79 -5.92 -11.13
C LEU A 114 5.67 -6.12 -12.16
N GLU A 115 5.48 -5.18 -13.09
CA GLU A 115 4.51 -5.26 -14.19
C GLU A 115 4.58 -6.61 -14.92
N LYS A 116 5.79 -7.05 -15.32
CA LYS A 116 6.00 -8.32 -16.02
C LYS A 116 5.67 -9.55 -15.16
N GLN A 117 5.86 -9.46 -13.86
CA GLN A 117 5.61 -10.58 -12.94
C GLN A 117 4.12 -10.69 -12.59
N LEU A 118 3.41 -9.56 -12.47
CA LEU A 118 1.98 -9.54 -12.18
C LEU A 118 1.12 -10.19 -13.29
N VAL A 119 1.57 -10.18 -14.55
CA VAL A 119 0.89 -10.90 -15.65
C VAL A 119 0.68 -12.38 -15.32
N LYS A 120 1.58 -12.99 -14.53
CA LYS A 120 1.49 -14.40 -14.12
C LYS A 120 0.45 -14.68 -13.04
N LEU A 121 -0.16 -13.64 -12.46
CA LEU A 121 -1.05 -13.72 -11.31
C LEU A 121 -2.52 -13.43 -11.64
N VAL A 122 -2.81 -13.09 -12.90
CA VAL A 122 -4.12 -12.59 -13.37
C VAL A 122 -5.28 -13.52 -12.98
N ASP A 123 -5.07 -14.83 -13.04
CA ASP A 123 -6.12 -15.83 -12.75
C ASP A 123 -6.22 -16.19 -11.26
N ASN A 124 -5.21 -15.84 -10.47
CA ASN A 124 -5.08 -16.26 -9.07
C ASN A 124 -5.65 -15.23 -8.10
N TYR A 125 -5.59 -13.95 -8.44
CA TYR A 125 -6.01 -12.86 -7.56
C TYR A 125 -7.00 -11.91 -8.23
N ASP A 126 -7.97 -11.46 -7.45
CA ASP A 126 -8.89 -10.42 -7.88
C ASP A 126 -8.25 -9.04 -7.68
N TYR A 127 -7.47 -8.86 -6.60
CA TYR A 127 -6.77 -7.63 -6.25
C TYR A 127 -5.30 -7.89 -5.87
N VAL A 128 -4.42 -6.99 -6.30
CA VAL A 128 -3.04 -6.88 -5.84
C VAL A 128 -2.85 -5.50 -5.22
N LEU A 129 -2.41 -5.42 -3.97
CA LEU A 129 -2.14 -4.16 -3.28
C LEU A 129 -0.63 -4.01 -3.04
N LEU A 130 -0.07 -2.85 -3.38
CA LEU A 130 1.37 -2.60 -3.32
C LEU A 130 1.68 -1.58 -2.22
N ASP A 131 2.46 -1.96 -1.20
CA ASP A 131 2.91 -1.06 -0.13
C ASP A 131 4.26 -0.46 -0.51
N THR A 132 4.36 0.86 -0.67
CA THR A 132 5.59 1.52 -1.12
C THR A 132 6.36 2.19 0.02
N PRO A 133 7.70 2.33 -0.09
CA PRO A 133 8.47 3.09 0.87
C PRO A 133 8.13 4.60 0.83
N PRO A 134 8.53 5.38 1.86
CA PRO A 134 8.35 6.83 1.91
C PRO A 134 9.43 7.57 1.08
N ASN A 135 9.55 7.24 -0.20
CA ASN A 135 10.45 7.87 -1.16
C ASN A 135 10.12 7.45 -2.60
N LEU A 136 10.67 8.14 -3.60
CA LEU A 136 10.62 7.77 -5.02
C LEU A 136 11.77 6.83 -5.40
N SER A 137 11.88 5.68 -4.71
CA SER A 137 12.87 4.65 -5.07
C SER A 137 12.41 3.79 -6.25
N LEU A 138 13.30 2.89 -6.70
CA LEU A 138 13.02 1.92 -7.76
C LEU A 138 11.74 1.11 -7.52
N THR A 139 11.47 0.74 -6.27
CA THR A 139 10.28 -0.05 -5.94
C THR A 139 9.01 0.76 -6.01
N THR A 140 9.04 2.05 -5.61
CA THR A 140 7.92 2.98 -5.81
C THR A 140 7.63 3.18 -7.29
N LEU A 141 8.65 3.35 -8.14
CA LEU A 141 8.46 3.46 -9.59
C LEU A 141 7.87 2.18 -10.19
N ASN A 142 8.32 1.00 -9.75
CA ASN A 142 7.71 -0.27 -10.15
C ASN A 142 6.25 -0.37 -9.70
N ALA A 143 5.92 0.12 -8.51
CA ALA A 143 4.56 0.14 -8.02
C ALA A 143 3.68 1.06 -8.87
N ILE A 144 4.15 2.27 -9.18
CA ILE A 144 3.47 3.21 -10.06
C ILE A 144 3.23 2.54 -11.42
N GLN A 145 4.30 2.06 -12.07
CA GLN A 145 4.24 1.40 -13.38
C GLN A 145 3.25 0.22 -13.40
N ALA A 146 3.24 -0.62 -12.37
CA ALA A 146 2.39 -1.81 -12.30
C ALA A 146 0.94 -1.52 -11.88
N SER A 147 0.67 -0.39 -11.22
CA SER A 147 -0.64 -0.07 -10.69
C SER A 147 -1.59 0.44 -11.76
N ARG A 148 -2.86 0.04 -11.68
CA ARG A 148 -3.94 0.66 -12.44
C ARG A 148 -4.48 1.90 -11.72
N ARG A 149 -4.40 1.92 -10.39
CA ARG A 149 -4.76 3.05 -9.54
C ARG A 149 -3.76 3.24 -8.42
N ILE A 150 -3.53 4.49 -8.03
CA ILE A 150 -2.65 4.82 -6.90
C ILE A 150 -3.47 5.53 -5.83
N LEU A 151 -3.51 4.97 -4.63
CA LEU A 151 -4.11 5.61 -3.46
C LEU A 151 -3.03 6.39 -2.70
N ILE A 152 -3.25 7.69 -2.53
CA ILE A 152 -2.35 8.62 -1.86
C ILE A 152 -2.98 9.01 -0.51
N PRO A 153 -2.64 8.32 0.59
CA PRO A 153 -3.09 8.73 1.91
C PRO A 153 -2.36 9.99 2.35
N VAL A 154 -3.10 10.91 2.95
CA VAL A 154 -2.61 12.21 3.39
C VAL A 154 -3.12 12.50 4.80
N ASP A 155 -2.24 12.93 5.71
CA ASP A 155 -2.55 13.22 7.12
C ASP A 155 -2.49 14.73 7.40
N SER A 156 -2.98 15.16 8.56
CA SER A 156 -3.00 16.58 8.93
C SER A 156 -1.64 17.29 8.97
N GLY A 157 -0.53 16.55 9.04
CA GLY A 157 0.82 17.13 9.01
C GLY A 157 1.50 17.00 7.65
N ALA A 158 0.84 16.44 6.64
CA ALA A 158 1.41 16.13 5.33
C ALA A 158 1.26 17.29 4.34
N PHE A 159 0.59 18.37 4.74
CA PHE A 159 0.08 19.36 3.80
C PHE A 159 0.86 20.67 3.85
N SER A 160 1.72 20.83 2.85
CA SER A 160 1.37 21.62 1.68
C SER A 160 1.20 20.68 0.47
N LEU A 161 0.47 21.07 -0.58
CA LEU A 161 0.47 20.34 -1.88
C LEU A 161 1.90 19.99 -2.33
N ASP A 162 2.88 20.84 -2.02
CA ASP A 162 4.31 20.61 -2.29
C ASP A 162 4.80 19.23 -1.79
N GLY A 163 4.20 18.69 -0.73
CA GLY A 163 4.56 17.39 -0.15
C GLY A 163 4.16 16.19 -1.02
N ILE A 164 3.16 16.34 -1.89
CA ILE A 164 2.71 15.30 -2.82
C ILE A 164 3.05 15.61 -4.28
N SER A 165 3.32 16.87 -4.65
CA SER A 165 3.62 17.27 -6.05
C SER A 165 4.68 16.39 -6.74
N PRO A 166 5.84 16.07 -6.13
CA PRO A 166 6.82 15.27 -6.86
C PRO A 166 6.37 13.80 -7.03
N LEU A 167 5.43 13.31 -6.21
CA LEU A 167 4.80 12.01 -6.46
C LEU A 167 3.84 12.10 -7.64
N LEU A 168 3.03 13.16 -7.72
CA LEU A 168 2.10 13.37 -8.84
C LEU A 168 2.87 13.51 -10.16
N GLU A 169 3.92 14.32 -10.19
CA GLU A 169 4.83 14.44 -11.34
C GLU A 169 5.40 13.08 -11.78
N ALA A 170 5.86 12.26 -10.82
CA ALA A 170 6.36 10.92 -11.13
C ALA A 170 5.27 9.96 -11.65
N ILE A 171 4.03 10.10 -11.17
CA ILE A 171 2.88 9.32 -11.68
C ILE A 171 2.60 9.73 -13.12
N GLU A 172 2.54 11.03 -13.40
CA GLU A 172 2.31 11.58 -14.74
C GLU A 172 3.44 11.19 -15.70
N GLU A 173 4.71 11.26 -15.28
CA GLU A 173 5.85 10.84 -16.12
C GLU A 173 5.81 9.36 -16.49
N VAL A 174 5.39 8.50 -15.56
CA VAL A 174 5.35 7.04 -15.78
C VAL A 174 4.08 6.58 -16.51
N LYS A 175 2.94 7.24 -16.27
CA LYS A 175 1.63 6.81 -16.76
C LYS A 175 1.05 7.66 -17.88
N ASP A 176 1.55 8.88 -18.08
CA ASP A 176 1.05 9.83 -19.07
C ASP A 176 -0.48 9.97 -18.95
N ASP A 177 -1.22 9.90 -20.05
CA ASP A 177 -2.69 9.93 -20.09
C ASP A 177 -3.39 8.83 -19.26
N GLU A 178 -2.68 7.76 -18.84
CA GLU A 178 -3.24 6.71 -17.98
C GLU A 178 -3.09 7.00 -16.48
N ALA A 179 -2.58 8.18 -16.09
CA ALA A 179 -2.43 8.58 -14.70
C ALA A 179 -3.77 8.53 -13.96
N ASN A 180 -3.87 7.63 -12.97
CA ASN A 180 -5.08 7.44 -12.18
C ASN A 180 -4.73 7.31 -10.70
N TYR A 181 -4.95 8.38 -9.95
CA TYR A 181 -4.72 8.43 -8.52
C TYR A 181 -5.97 8.91 -7.77
N LEU A 182 -6.03 8.55 -6.49
CA LEU A 182 -7.08 8.91 -5.56
C LEU A 182 -6.43 9.42 -4.27
N ILE A 183 -6.92 10.52 -3.73
CA ILE A 183 -6.41 11.11 -2.49
C ILE A 183 -7.31 10.69 -1.33
N LEU A 184 -6.72 10.11 -0.28
CA LEU A 184 -7.44 9.68 0.92
C LEU A 184 -7.04 10.53 2.13
N ARG A 185 -7.97 11.31 2.67
CA ARG A 185 -7.77 11.97 3.96
C ARG A 185 -7.73 10.93 5.08
N ASN A 186 -6.58 10.83 5.73
CA ASN A 186 -6.28 9.88 6.80
C ASN A 186 -6.08 10.59 8.15
N GLU A 187 -6.28 9.84 9.23
CA GLU A 187 -6.21 10.32 10.62
C GLU A 187 -7.02 11.60 10.90
N VAL A 188 -8.17 11.75 10.25
CA VAL A 188 -9.00 12.95 10.38
C VAL A 188 -9.60 13.03 11.78
N ASP A 189 -9.25 14.09 12.52
CA ASP A 189 -9.95 14.50 13.73
C ASP A 189 -10.96 15.59 13.37
N VAL A 190 -12.25 15.24 13.39
CA VAL A 190 -13.35 16.14 13.03
C VAL A 190 -13.45 17.37 13.93
N ARG A 191 -12.80 17.37 15.09
CA ARG A 191 -12.76 18.51 16.02
C ARG A 191 -11.77 19.59 15.58
N ASN A 192 -10.82 19.26 14.71
CA ASN A 192 -9.80 20.19 14.23
C ASN A 192 -10.27 20.93 12.98
N THR A 193 -11.34 21.73 13.11
CA THR A 193 -12.00 22.38 11.96
C THR A 193 -11.05 23.24 11.13
N VAL A 194 -10.21 24.06 11.76
CA VAL A 194 -9.25 24.94 11.05
C VAL A 194 -8.27 24.14 10.20
N ILE A 195 -7.73 23.04 10.73
CA ILE A 195 -6.82 22.17 9.97
C ILE A 195 -7.57 21.47 8.85
N ASN A 196 -8.82 21.06 9.10
CA ASN A 196 -9.61 20.38 8.10
C ASN A 196 -9.97 21.30 6.93
N GLU A 197 -10.35 22.55 7.22
CA GLU A 197 -10.63 23.60 6.23
C GLU A 197 -9.38 23.92 5.41
N PHE A 198 -8.23 24.12 6.06
CA PHE A 198 -6.95 24.35 5.38
C PHE A 198 -6.60 23.21 4.40
N ILE A 199 -6.81 21.96 4.80
CA ILE A 199 -6.56 20.80 3.93
C ILE A 199 -7.54 20.76 2.76
N ASP A 200 -8.81 21.13 2.98
CA ASP A 200 -9.81 21.15 1.93
C ASP A 200 -9.51 22.24 0.88
N GLU A 201 -8.97 23.40 1.31
CA GLU A 201 -8.47 24.46 0.41
C GLU A 201 -7.24 23.99 -0.40
N GLU A 202 -6.25 23.36 0.24
CA GLU A 202 -5.07 22.83 -0.45
C GLU A 202 -5.45 21.76 -1.48
N LEU A 203 -6.47 20.96 -1.21
CA LEU A 203 -6.91 19.89 -2.12
C LEU A 203 -7.93 20.35 -3.17
N GLU A 204 -8.27 21.64 -3.24
CA GLU A 204 -9.30 22.16 -4.14
C GLU A 204 -8.98 21.89 -5.62
N THR A 205 -7.70 21.95 -6.01
CA THR A 205 -7.25 21.69 -7.39
C THR A 205 -7.47 20.23 -7.82
N ASP A 206 -7.40 19.29 -6.87
CA ASP A 206 -7.52 17.84 -7.09
C ASP A 206 -8.84 17.29 -6.53
N GLN A 207 -9.87 18.14 -6.37
CA GLN A 207 -11.09 17.78 -5.64
C GLN A 207 -11.82 16.57 -6.24
N ASP A 208 -11.73 16.35 -7.55
CA ASP A 208 -12.30 15.18 -8.23
C ASP A 208 -11.55 13.87 -7.92
N LYS A 209 -10.28 13.97 -7.49
CA LYS A 209 -9.45 12.85 -7.05
C LYS A 209 -9.59 12.58 -5.55
N VAL A 210 -10.11 13.52 -4.77
CA VAL A 210 -10.31 13.35 -3.33
C VAL A 210 -11.47 12.40 -3.06
N LEU A 211 -11.20 11.36 -2.27
CA LEU A 211 -12.22 10.41 -1.87
C LEU A 211 -13.27 11.04 -0.95
N PRO A 212 -14.56 10.75 -1.14
CA PRO A 212 -15.64 11.32 -0.33
C PRO A 212 -15.71 10.73 1.09
N MET A 213 -14.87 9.73 1.40
CA MET A 213 -14.73 9.16 2.74
C MET A 213 -13.34 9.46 3.30
N VAL A 214 -13.29 9.58 4.61
CA VAL A 214 -12.05 9.77 5.37
C VAL A 214 -11.81 8.59 6.31
N ILE A 215 -10.56 8.38 6.70
CA ILE A 215 -10.24 7.52 7.84
C ILE A 215 -10.12 8.39 9.08
N ARG A 216 -10.96 8.13 10.08
CA ARG A 216 -10.95 8.91 11.32
C ARG A 216 -9.67 8.63 12.12
N ARG A 217 -9.25 9.59 12.94
CA ARG A 217 -8.24 9.34 13.96
C ARG A 217 -8.76 8.33 14.99
N SER A 218 -7.95 7.32 15.33
CA SER A 218 -8.31 6.33 16.35
C SER A 218 -7.07 5.75 17.03
N GLU A 219 -7.06 5.76 18.37
CA GLU A 219 -6.02 5.11 19.19
C GLU A 219 -5.89 3.60 18.91
N HIS A 220 -6.99 2.94 18.51
CA HIS A 220 -6.97 1.52 18.17
C HIS A 220 -6.07 1.21 16.96
N VAL A 221 -5.81 2.17 16.07
CA VAL A 221 -4.86 2.01 14.96
C VAL A 221 -3.44 1.94 15.48
N GLY A 222 -3.04 2.92 16.30
CA GLY A 222 -1.70 2.94 16.91
C GLY A 222 -1.44 1.68 17.73
N GLN A 223 -2.44 1.24 18.50
CA GLN A 223 -2.34 0.00 19.29
C GLN A 223 -2.23 -1.25 18.40
N ALA A 224 -3.05 -1.36 17.35
CA ALA A 224 -3.00 -2.49 16.43
C ALA A 224 -1.66 -2.55 15.67
N ASN A 225 -1.14 -1.40 15.25
CA ASN A 225 0.19 -1.29 14.64
C ASN A 225 1.30 -1.71 15.60
N ALA A 226 1.21 -1.34 16.88
CA ALA A 226 2.19 -1.72 17.90
C ALA A 226 2.26 -3.23 18.14
N VAL A 227 1.16 -3.96 17.87
CA VAL A 227 1.12 -5.44 17.91
C VAL A 227 1.17 -6.09 16.54
N SER A 228 1.42 -5.31 15.47
CA SER A 228 1.56 -5.77 14.08
C SER A 228 0.35 -6.59 13.61
N MET A 229 -0.84 -5.99 13.69
CA MET A 229 -2.09 -6.65 13.32
C MET A 229 -3.07 -5.67 12.67
N PRO A 230 -3.86 -6.07 11.65
CA PRO A 230 -4.98 -5.25 11.18
C PRO A 230 -6.02 -5.01 12.29
N VAL A 231 -6.56 -3.79 12.35
CA VAL A 231 -7.42 -3.31 13.44
C VAL A 231 -8.66 -4.19 13.64
N ARG A 232 -9.18 -4.78 12.57
CA ARG A 232 -10.35 -5.65 12.66
C ARG A 232 -10.12 -6.92 13.48
N PHE A 233 -8.88 -7.40 13.53
CA PHE A 233 -8.51 -8.58 14.31
C PHE A 233 -8.13 -8.17 15.74
N TYR A 234 -7.46 -7.02 15.89
CA TYR A 234 -7.07 -6.47 17.19
C TYR A 234 -8.29 -5.99 18.01
N LYS A 235 -9.16 -5.18 17.39
CA LYS A 235 -10.36 -4.60 17.99
C LYS A 235 -11.55 -4.66 17.01
N PRO A 236 -12.23 -5.82 16.88
CA PRO A 236 -13.32 -6.01 15.92
C PRO A 236 -14.48 -5.00 16.06
N SER A 237 -14.78 -4.57 17.29
CA SER A 237 -15.87 -3.65 17.58
C SER A 237 -15.53 -2.17 17.34
N SER A 238 -14.31 -1.84 16.91
CA SER A 238 -13.89 -0.45 16.71
C SER A 238 -14.65 0.20 15.55
N LEU A 239 -15.09 1.45 15.75
CA LEU A 239 -15.78 2.23 14.71
C LEU A 239 -14.93 2.44 13.45
N ILE A 240 -13.60 2.47 13.58
CA ILE A 240 -12.70 2.67 12.43
C ILE A 240 -12.73 1.52 11.43
N ASN A 241 -13.13 0.31 11.86
CA ASN A 241 -13.34 -0.80 10.93
C ASN A 241 -14.43 -0.46 9.90
N ASN A 242 -15.40 0.40 10.25
CA ASN A 242 -16.40 0.87 9.30
C ASN A 242 -15.81 1.80 8.24
N ASP A 243 -14.79 2.59 8.58
CA ASP A 243 -14.13 3.48 7.64
C ASP A 243 -13.33 2.68 6.62
N TYR A 244 -12.50 1.73 7.09
CA TYR A 244 -11.77 0.81 6.20
C TYR A 244 -12.70 -0.06 5.35
N LYS A 245 -13.83 -0.52 5.91
CA LYS A 245 -14.85 -1.25 5.15
C LYS A 245 -15.49 -0.39 4.05
N LYS A 246 -15.77 0.89 4.33
CA LYS A 246 -16.28 1.83 3.32
C LYS A 246 -15.26 2.06 2.23
N LEU A 247 -14.00 2.27 2.59
CA LEU A 247 -12.90 2.44 1.64
C LEU A 247 -12.72 1.20 0.77
N ALA A 248 -12.64 0.01 1.36
CA ALA A 248 -12.56 -1.27 0.64
C ALA A 248 -13.73 -1.45 -0.34
N LYS A 249 -14.96 -1.14 0.09
CA LYS A 249 -16.15 -1.18 -0.79
C LYS A 249 -16.03 -0.21 -1.96
N HIS A 250 -15.52 1.00 -1.73
CA HIS A 250 -15.33 2.00 -2.77
C HIS A 250 -14.31 1.50 -3.82
N LEU A 251 -13.16 0.99 -3.37
CA LEU A 251 -12.11 0.45 -4.25
C LEU A 251 -12.58 -0.77 -5.06
N ILE A 252 -13.49 -1.58 -4.50
CA ILE A 252 -14.08 -2.74 -5.20
C ILE A 252 -15.09 -2.31 -6.27
N ASN A 253 -15.95 -1.34 -5.97
CA ASN A 253 -17.14 -1.07 -6.78
C ASN A 253 -16.93 -0.04 -7.89
N ASN A 254 -15.98 0.87 -7.74
CA ASN A 254 -15.72 1.94 -8.70
C ASN A 254 -14.48 1.58 -9.52
N VAL A 255 -14.65 0.63 -10.44
CA VAL A 255 -13.63 0.14 -11.40
C VAL A 255 -13.78 0.87 -12.74
#